data_AF-A0A351TLU0-F1
#
_entry.id   AF-A0A351TLU0-F1
#
_cell.length_a   1.000
_cell.length_b   1.000
_cell.length_c   1.000
_cell.angle_alpha   90.00
_cell.angle_beta   90.00
_cell.angle_gamma   90.00
#
_symmetry.space_group_name_H-M   'P 1'
#
loop_
_entity.id
_entity.type
_entity.pdbx_description
1 polymer ?
#
loop_
_entity_poly.entity_id
_entity_poly.type
_entity_poly.pdbx_seq_one_letter_code
_entity_poly.pdbx_strand_id
1 'polypeptide(L)'
;MDQCTHEVRAEYWKGIIKACGQRPAGQSAKCWMDENGICEQSYYYWQRKLREQAYGLIKESAAVPAVPEKTDITFVEVPYTQPVPTDTGKAFPCVAVIQTSCIRIEITNGISDPVLTRILKEVPHA
;
A
#
# COMPACT_ATOMS: atom_id res chain seq x y z
N MET A 1 -4.55 -44.21 -17.93
CA MET A 1 -3.71 -43.14 -18.52
C MET A 1 -2.57 -42.94 -17.54
N ASP A 2 -1.36 -43.35 -17.92
CA ASP A 2 -0.22 -43.50 -17.01
C ASP A 2 0.17 -42.18 -16.34
N GLN A 3 0.50 -42.22 -15.05
CA GLN A 3 0.91 -41.06 -14.24
C GLN A 3 1.97 -40.19 -14.94
N CYS A 4 2.90 -40.83 -15.65
CA CYS A 4 3.93 -40.21 -16.48
C CYS A 4 3.36 -39.25 -17.55
N THR A 5 2.23 -39.60 -18.19
CA THR A 5 1.59 -38.73 -19.20
C THR A 5 0.95 -37.48 -18.58
N HIS A 6 0.57 -37.54 -17.31
CA HIS A 6 -0.01 -36.42 -16.59
C HIS A 6 1.05 -35.40 -16.19
N GLU A 7 2.20 -35.87 -15.72
CA GLU A 7 3.35 -35.04 -15.36
C GLU A 7 3.91 -34.29 -16.56
N VAL A 8 4.18 -35.00 -17.67
CA VAL A 8 4.68 -34.38 -18.91
C VAL A 8 3.72 -33.31 -19.42
N ARG A 9 2.41 -33.58 -19.35
CA ARG A 9 1.38 -32.61 -19.79
C ARG A 9 1.30 -31.42 -18.84
N ALA A 10 1.45 -31.64 -17.53
CA ALA A 10 1.49 -30.56 -16.55
C ALA A 10 2.71 -29.65 -16.75
N GLU A 11 3.89 -30.20 -17.04
CA GLU A 11 5.10 -29.44 -17.35
C GLU A 11 4.95 -28.60 -18.63
N TYR A 12 4.39 -29.19 -19.69
CA TYR A 12 4.06 -28.47 -20.92
C TYR A 12 3.15 -27.26 -20.66
N TRP A 13 2.06 -27.44 -19.90
CA TRP A 13 1.14 -26.35 -19.59
C TRP A 13 1.74 -25.31 -18.62
N LYS A 14 2.63 -25.70 -17.70
CA LYS A 14 3.40 -24.75 -16.89
C LYS A 14 4.27 -23.85 -17.78
N GLY A 15 4.90 -24.41 -18.80
CA GLY A 15 5.66 -23.66 -19.81
C GLY A 15 4.80 -22.62 -20.51
N ILE A 16 3.62 -23.03 -21.01
CA ILE A 16 2.67 -22.13 -21.69
C ILE A 16 2.20 -21.00 -20.77
N ILE A 17 1.82 -21.30 -19.53
CA ILE A 17 1.33 -20.28 -18.58
C ILE A 17 2.44 -19.28 -18.24
N LYS A 18 3.68 -19.76 -18.05
CA LYS A 18 4.83 -18.88 -17.81
C LYS A 18 5.11 -17.97 -19.01
N ALA A 19 5.10 -18.52 -20.23
CA ALA A 19 5.31 -17.76 -21.45
C ALA A 19 4.21 -16.70 -21.67
N CYS A 20 2.95 -17.05 -21.41
CA CYS A 20 1.84 -16.08 -21.44
C CYS A 20 2.02 -14.96 -20.40
N GLY A 21 2.59 -15.26 -19.23
CA GLY A 21 2.94 -14.26 -18.22
C GLY A 21 4.08 -13.32 -18.62
N GLN A 22 4.92 -13.73 -19.57
CA GLN A 22 6.07 -12.96 -20.10
C GLN A 22 5.74 -12.20 -21.40
N ARG A 23 4.46 -12.12 -21.77
CA ARG A 23 4.02 -11.40 -22.98
C ARG A 23 4.37 -9.89 -22.92
N PRO A 24 4.66 -9.25 -24.07
CA PRO A 24 4.88 -7.80 -24.15
C PRO A 24 3.79 -6.97 -23.47
N ALA A 25 4.20 -5.84 -22.89
CA ALA A 25 3.27 -4.89 -22.28
C ALA A 25 2.27 -4.37 -23.33
N GLY A 26 0.98 -4.46 -23.02
CA GLY A 26 -0.10 -4.12 -23.94
C GLY A 26 -0.67 -5.29 -24.75
N GLN A 27 -0.02 -6.47 -24.75
CA GLN A 27 -0.62 -7.66 -25.35
C GLN A 27 -1.61 -8.33 -24.39
N SER A 28 -2.82 -8.59 -24.87
CA SER A 28 -3.81 -9.36 -24.11
C SER A 28 -3.43 -10.85 -24.09
N ALA A 29 -3.82 -11.56 -23.03
CA ALA A 29 -3.61 -13.00 -22.95
C ALA A 29 -4.30 -13.75 -24.11
N LYS A 30 -5.45 -13.24 -24.58
CA LYS A 30 -6.20 -13.81 -25.70
C LYS A 30 -5.42 -13.72 -27.02
N CYS A 31 -4.90 -12.53 -27.35
CA CYS A 31 -4.07 -12.35 -28.54
C CYS A 31 -2.82 -13.23 -28.49
N TRP A 32 -2.17 -13.32 -27.33
CA TRP A 32 -1.00 -14.19 -27.16
C TRP A 32 -1.36 -15.67 -27.37
N MET A 33 -2.50 -16.12 -26.87
CA MET A 33 -2.98 -17.50 -27.09
C MET A 33 -3.26 -17.78 -28.57
N ASP A 34 -3.94 -16.85 -29.26
CA ASP A 34 -4.26 -16.98 -30.69
C ASP A 34 -2.97 -17.07 -31.54
N GLU A 35 -1.97 -16.23 -31.26
CA GLU A 35 -0.66 -16.24 -31.95
C GLU A 35 0.13 -17.54 -31.72
N ASN A 36 0.01 -18.13 -30.52
CA ASN A 36 0.72 -19.35 -30.15
C ASN A 36 -0.08 -20.62 -30.42
N GLY A 37 -1.25 -20.52 -31.07
CA GLY A 37 -2.11 -21.67 -31.39
C GLY A 37 -2.67 -22.38 -30.15
N ILE A 38 -2.84 -21.65 -29.05
CA ILE A 38 -3.33 -22.19 -27.78
C ILE A 38 -4.84 -22.01 -27.69
N CYS A 39 -5.56 -23.11 -27.49
CA CYS A 39 -7.01 -23.05 -27.25
C CYS A 39 -7.30 -22.43 -25.88
N GLU A 40 -8.09 -21.34 -25.88
CA GLU A 40 -8.49 -20.58 -24.70
C GLU A 40 -9.12 -21.45 -23.60
N GLN A 41 -10.00 -22.37 -23.99
CA GLN A 41 -10.66 -23.28 -23.04
C GLN A 41 -9.65 -24.21 -22.35
N SER A 42 -8.67 -24.72 -23.11
CA SER A 42 -7.62 -25.59 -22.56
C SER A 42 -6.69 -24.79 -21.64
N TYR A 43 -6.35 -23.56 -22.02
CA TYR A 43 -5.52 -22.69 -21.21
C TYR A 43 -6.11 -22.45 -19.82
N TYR A 44 -7.36 -21.98 -19.74
CA TYR A 44 -7.97 -21.70 -18.44
C TYR A 44 -8.26 -22.97 -17.63
N TYR A 45 -8.60 -24.08 -18.30
CA TYR A 45 -8.74 -25.37 -17.64
C TYR A 45 -7.43 -25.80 -16.96
N TRP A 46 -6.32 -25.77 -17.68
CA TRP A 46 -5.01 -26.17 -17.14
C TRP A 46 -4.47 -25.18 -16.12
N GLN A 47 -4.72 -23.88 -16.29
CA GLN A 47 -4.37 -22.87 -15.30
C GLN A 47 -5.11 -23.10 -13.98
N ARG A 48 -6.40 -23.47 -14.03
CA ARG A 48 -7.16 -23.83 -12.84
C ARG A 48 -6.60 -25.10 -12.18
N LYS A 49 -6.40 -26.16 -12.97
CA LYS A 49 -5.89 -27.45 -12.47
C LYS A 49 -4.51 -27.35 -11.83
N LEU A 50 -3.60 -26.56 -12.41
CA LEU A 50 -2.27 -26.32 -11.85
C LEU A 50 -2.31 -25.50 -10.56
N ARG A 51 -3.23 -24.54 -10.45
CA ARG A 51 -3.48 -23.82 -9.18
C ARG A 51 -4.01 -24.77 -8.10
N GLU A 52 -4.99 -25.60 -8.42
CA GLU A 52 -5.54 -26.60 -7.50
C GLU A 52 -4.48 -27.59 -7.01
N GLN A 53 -3.58 -28.04 -7.89
CA GLN A 53 -2.42 -28.85 -7.49
C GLN A 53 -1.49 -28.12 -6.53
N ALA A 54 -1.15 -26.85 -6.81
CA ALA A 54 -0.31 -26.06 -5.93
C ALA A 54 -0.98 -25.87 -4.55
N TYR A 55 -2.30 -25.61 -4.50
CA TYR A 55 -3.04 -25.49 -3.25
C TYR A 55 -3.16 -26.82 -2.50
N GLY A 56 -3.35 -27.95 -3.19
CA GLY A 56 -3.34 -29.28 -2.60
C GLY A 56 -1.99 -29.60 -1.95
N LEU A 57 -0.90 -29.31 -2.67
CA LEU A 57 0.46 -29.43 -2.15
C LEU A 57 0.70 -28.52 -0.94
N ILE A 58 0.21 -27.27 -0.96
CA ILE A 58 0.32 -26.36 0.20
C ILE A 58 -0.50 -26.88 1.38
N LYS A 59 -1.67 -27.48 1.15
CA LYS A 59 -2.51 -28.06 2.20
C LYS A 59 -1.88 -29.32 2.81
N GLU A 60 -1.23 -30.15 2.00
CA GLU A 60 -0.45 -31.32 2.46
C GLU A 60 0.86 -30.90 3.12
N SER A 61 1.52 -29.85 2.61
CA SER A 61 2.75 -29.29 3.18
C SER A 61 2.49 -28.37 4.38
N ALA A 62 1.26 -27.96 4.64
CA ALA A 62 0.85 -27.21 5.83
C ALA A 62 0.82 -28.06 7.12
N ALA A 63 1.48 -29.22 7.11
CA ALA A 63 1.98 -29.90 8.31
C ALA A 63 3.24 -29.21 8.88
N VAL A 64 3.35 -27.89 8.79
CA VAL A 64 4.31 -27.07 9.54
C VAL A 64 3.51 -26.29 10.58
N PRO A 65 3.88 -26.31 11.88
CA PRO A 65 2.98 -25.89 12.95
C PRO A 65 2.78 -24.38 12.97
N ALA A 66 1.80 -23.89 12.21
CA ALA A 66 1.20 -22.59 12.42
C ALA A 66 0.02 -22.77 13.39
N VAL A 67 0.33 -22.54 14.67
CA VAL A 67 -0.53 -22.23 15.83
C VAL A 67 -2.03 -22.57 15.71
N PRO A 68 -2.58 -23.42 16.59
CA PRO A 68 -3.95 -23.92 16.49
C PRO A 68 -5.00 -22.79 16.57
N GLU A 69 -5.88 -22.78 15.58
CA GLU A 69 -7.17 -22.06 15.59
C GLU A 69 -8.04 -22.52 16.78
N LYS A 70 -7.92 -21.85 17.93
CA LYS A 70 -9.02 -21.58 18.89
C LYS A 70 -8.63 -20.41 19.79
N THR A 71 -8.58 -19.21 19.23
CA THR A 71 -8.79 -18.02 20.03
C THR A 71 -9.95 -17.29 19.41
N ASP A 72 -10.99 -17.06 20.21
CA ASP A 72 -12.10 -16.17 19.85
C ASP A 72 -11.50 -14.93 19.21
N ILE A 73 -11.78 -14.73 17.92
CA ILE A 73 -11.33 -13.56 17.18
C ILE A 73 -12.12 -12.38 17.76
N THR A 74 -11.57 -11.80 18.83
CA THR A 74 -12.11 -10.63 19.49
C THR A 74 -11.62 -9.43 18.71
N PHE A 75 -12.49 -8.88 17.88
CA PHE A 75 -12.24 -7.61 17.21
C PHE A 75 -12.18 -6.51 18.28
N VAL A 76 -11.09 -5.76 18.31
CA VAL A 76 -10.94 -4.54 19.13
C VAL A 76 -11.01 -3.35 18.19
N GLU A 77 -11.85 -2.36 18.52
CA GLU A 77 -11.86 -1.08 17.81
C GLU A 77 -10.50 -0.41 17.94
N VAL A 78 -9.87 -0.14 16.80
CA VAL A 78 -8.69 0.71 16.75
C VAL A 78 -9.17 2.15 16.95
N PRO A 79 -8.69 2.89 17.97
CA PRO A 79 -9.10 4.26 18.17
C PRO A 79 -8.80 5.08 16.91
N TYR A 80 -9.86 5.56 16.26
CA TYR A 80 -9.71 6.50 15.16
C TYR A 80 -9.33 7.85 15.76
N THR A 81 -8.03 8.17 15.71
CA THR A 81 -7.58 9.54 15.92
C THR A 81 -8.08 10.33 14.72
N GLN A 82 -9.12 11.14 14.91
CA GLN A 82 -9.43 12.18 13.93
C GLN A 82 -8.13 12.93 13.66
N PRO A 83 -7.74 13.14 12.39
CA PRO A 83 -6.70 14.11 12.11
C PRO A 83 -7.24 15.43 12.64
N VAL A 84 -6.77 15.83 13.83
CA VAL A 84 -6.84 17.20 14.31
C VAL A 84 -6.43 18.04 13.11
N PRO A 85 -7.21 19.06 12.71
CA PRO A 85 -6.78 19.96 11.67
C PRO A 85 -5.42 20.46 12.11
N THR A 86 -4.39 19.92 11.46
CA THR A 86 -3.06 20.45 11.57
C THR A 86 -3.25 21.85 11.02
N ASP A 87 -3.25 22.83 11.90
CA ASP A 87 -2.87 24.20 11.57
C ASP A 87 -1.47 24.09 10.99
N THR A 88 -1.44 23.68 9.73
CA THR A 88 -0.34 23.80 8.78
C THR A 88 -0.40 25.23 8.26
N GLY A 89 -0.51 26.19 9.18
CA GLY A 89 0.14 27.46 9.00
C GLY A 89 1.62 27.15 9.00
N LYS A 90 2.22 27.07 7.81
CA LYS A 90 3.67 27.17 7.66
C LYS A 90 4.14 28.29 8.58
N ALA A 91 4.84 27.95 9.65
CA ALA A 91 5.45 28.92 10.54
C ALA A 91 6.56 29.62 9.75
N PHE A 92 6.23 30.74 9.12
CA PHE A 92 7.24 31.70 8.71
C PHE A 92 7.98 32.17 9.97
N PRO A 93 9.31 32.37 9.90
CA PRO A 93 10.10 32.72 11.08
C PRO A 93 9.77 34.13 11.61
N CYS A 94 8.99 34.19 12.68
CA CYS A 94 8.62 35.41 13.41
C CYS A 94 9.77 35.99 14.30
N VAL A 95 10.09 37.29 14.28
CA VAL A 95 10.89 38.07 15.26
C VAL A 95 10.15 38.65 16.47
N ALA A 96 8.84 38.89 16.50
CA ALA A 96 8.20 39.37 17.73
C ALA A 96 6.75 38.90 17.83
N VAL A 97 6.23 38.53 19.00
CA VAL A 97 4.87 38.00 19.11
C VAL A 97 4.22 38.53 20.39
N ILE A 98 2.97 39.02 20.33
CA ILE A 98 2.22 39.57 21.48
C ILE A 98 0.93 38.79 21.68
N GLN A 99 0.76 38.13 22.83
CA GLN A 99 -0.36 37.21 23.03
C GLN A 99 -1.08 37.44 24.37
N THR A 100 -2.41 37.44 24.33
CA THR A 100 -3.37 37.49 25.44
C THR A 100 -4.36 36.31 25.37
N SER A 101 -5.23 36.13 26.38
CA SER A 101 -6.09 34.94 26.55
C SER A 101 -6.96 34.57 25.35
N CYS A 102 -7.21 35.52 24.46
CA CYS A 102 -8.00 35.34 23.27
C CYS A 102 -7.26 35.73 21.98
N ILE A 103 -6.01 36.20 22.05
CA ILE A 103 -5.35 36.85 20.91
C ILE A 103 -3.87 36.51 20.88
N ARG A 104 -3.31 36.20 19.70
CA ARG A 104 -1.88 35.98 19.47
C ARG A 104 -1.44 36.78 18.26
N ILE A 105 -0.41 37.60 18.41
CA ILE A 105 0.12 38.52 17.40
C ILE A 105 1.51 38.03 17.07
N GLU A 106 1.91 37.84 15.82
CA GLU A 106 3.28 37.45 15.47
C GLU A 106 3.90 38.43 14.43
N ILE A 107 5.21 38.67 14.46
CA ILE A 107 6.03 39.71 13.80
C ILE A 107 7.33 39.00 13.36
N THR A 108 7.98 39.20 12.19
CA THR A 108 9.08 38.39 11.53
C THR A 108 10.38 39.15 11.20
N ASN A 109 11.55 38.45 11.09
CA ASN A 109 12.98 38.91 11.08
C ASN A 109 13.40 39.99 10.08
N GLY A 110 12.43 40.64 9.45
CA GLY A 110 12.57 41.93 8.82
C GLY A 110 12.09 43.10 9.70
N ILE A 111 11.98 42.94 11.03
CA ILE A 111 11.55 44.06 11.88
C ILE A 111 12.66 45.11 11.96
N SER A 112 12.30 46.38 11.80
CA SER A 112 13.25 47.48 11.83
C SER A 112 13.48 47.98 13.26
N ASP A 113 14.72 48.36 13.56
CA ASP A 113 15.16 48.84 14.87
C ASP A 113 14.29 49.93 15.50
N PRO A 114 13.87 51.00 14.80
CA PRO A 114 13.04 52.02 15.44
C PRO A 114 11.66 51.49 15.86
N VAL A 115 11.15 50.47 15.17
CA VAL A 115 9.84 49.87 15.40
C VAL A 115 9.89 48.93 16.59
N LEU A 116 10.90 48.06 16.64
CA LEU A 116 11.15 47.21 17.79
C LEU A 116 11.35 48.06 19.06
N THR A 117 12.10 49.15 18.95
CA THR A 117 12.39 50.04 20.09
C THR A 117 11.15 50.74 20.62
N ARG A 118 10.17 51.05 19.75
CA ARG A 118 8.93 51.73 20.16
C ARG A 118 7.92 50.78 20.80
N ILE A 119 7.80 49.56 20.28
CA ILE A 119 7.00 48.51 20.90
C ILE A 119 7.51 48.26 22.33
N LEU A 120 8.83 48.18 22.49
CA LEU A 120 9.47 47.98 23.80
C LEU A 120 9.37 49.19 24.76
N LYS A 121 9.06 50.39 24.24
CA LYS A 121 8.85 51.59 25.07
C LYS A 121 7.44 51.68 25.66
N GLU A 122 6.44 51.10 25.00
CA GLU A 122 5.03 51.18 25.44
C GLU A 122 4.59 49.95 26.24
N VAL A 123 5.33 48.84 26.16
CA VAL A 123 5.15 47.65 27.01
C VAL A 123 5.17 47.95 28.53
N PRO A 124 6.01 48.85 29.08
CA PRO A 124 5.94 49.20 30.51
C PRO A 124 4.71 50.03 30.92
N HIS A 125 3.87 50.46 29.98
CA HIS A 125 2.63 51.21 30.24
C HIS A 125 1.36 50.37 30.05
N ALA A 126 1.51 49.06 29.78
CA ALA A 126 0.42 48.12 29.53
C ALA A 126 0.09 47.26 30.76
#